data_AF-A0A1V5HGK6-F1
#
_entry.id   AF-A0A1V5HGK6-F1
#
_cell.length_a   1.000
_cell.length_b   1.000
_cell.length_c   1.000
_cell.angle_alpha   90.00
_cell.angle_beta   90.00
_cell.angle_gamma   90.00
#
_symmetry.space_group_name_H-M   'P 1'
#
loop_
_entity.id
_entity.type
_entity.pdbx_description
1 polymer ?
#
loop_
_entity_poly.entity_id
_entity_poly.type
_entity_poly.pdbx_seq_one_letter_code
_entity_poly.pdbx_strand_id
1 'polypeptide(L)'
;MNQIIIHQQFIQDIKTIVNSARGNAYRAINTTMVAAYWHIGQRIVEEEQNGQHRAEYGKYILKELSNALNNEFGKGFDERELSRMRQFYLTFPIRDSLRPELTWTHYRTLIRVENEQAYFYC
;
A
#
# COMPACT_ATOMS: atom_id res chain seq x y z
N MET A 1 -31.40 30.36 33.43
CA MET A 1 -30.80 29.60 32.31
C MET A 1 -29.74 28.69 32.91
N ASN A 2 -29.99 27.38 32.99
CA ASN A 2 -28.99 26.43 33.48
C ASN A 2 -28.02 26.11 32.35
N GLN A 3 -26.75 26.48 32.52
CA GLN A 3 -25.68 25.96 31.67
C GLN A 3 -25.39 24.52 32.09
N ILE A 4 -25.56 23.58 31.17
CA ILE A 4 -25.09 22.21 31.34
C ILE A 4 -23.56 22.27 31.24
N ILE A 5 -22.87 22.10 32.37
CA ILE A 5 -21.41 21.98 32.39
C ILE A 5 -21.07 20.52 32.10
N ILE A 6 -20.57 20.25 30.89
CA ILE A 6 -20.10 18.91 30.53
C ILE A 6 -18.76 18.66 31.23
N HIS A 7 -18.67 17.54 31.94
CA HIS A 7 -17.45 17.15 32.65
C HIS A 7 -16.30 16.86 31.67
N GLN A 8 -15.10 17.38 31.96
CA GLN A 8 -13.94 17.22 31.06
C GLN A 8 -13.57 15.76 30.82
N GLN A 9 -13.70 14.89 31.83
CA GLN A 9 -13.45 13.46 31.65
C GLN A 9 -14.36 12.84 30.59
N PHE A 10 -15.66 13.20 30.59
CA PHE A 10 -16.60 12.70 29.59
C PHE A 10 -16.20 13.11 28.17
N ILE A 11 -15.79 14.37 27.98
CA ILE A 11 -15.28 14.85 26.69
C ILE A 11 -14.03 14.06 26.28
N GLN A 12 -13.13 13.79 27.23
CA GLN A 12 -11.90 13.04 26.98
C GLN A 12 -12.16 11.57 26.63
N ASP A 13 -13.15 10.94 27.26
CA ASP A 13 -13.55 9.56 26.98
C ASP A 13 -14.12 9.46 25.56
N ILE A 14 -15.02 10.36 25.17
CA ILE A 14 -15.57 10.41 23.81
C ILE A 14 -14.48 10.65 22.77
N LYS A 15 -13.54 11.57 23.02
CA LYS A 15 -12.37 11.80 22.15
C LYS A 15 -11.54 10.53 22.00
N THR A 16 -11.28 9.83 23.10
CA THR A 16 -10.51 8.57 23.11
C THR A 16 -11.21 7.49 22.28
N ILE A 17 -12.52 7.32 22.44
CA ILE A 17 -13.31 6.35 21.66
C ILE A 17 -13.21 6.65 20.16
N VAL A 18 -13.44 7.91 19.77
CA VAL A 18 -13.37 8.33 18.36
C VAL A 18 -11.96 8.15 17.78
N ASN A 19 -10.93 8.52 18.53
CA ASN A 19 -9.54 8.39 18.08
C ASN A 19 -9.11 6.93 17.96
N SER A 20 -9.51 6.07 18.89
CA SER A 20 -9.28 4.63 18.80
C SER A 20 -9.99 4.00 17.60
N ALA A 21 -11.24 4.35 17.35
CA ALA A 21 -12.00 3.87 16.20
C ALA A 21 -11.35 4.29 14.87
N ARG A 22 -10.94 5.56 14.76
CA ARG A 22 -10.20 6.06 13.59
C ARG A 22 -8.87 5.34 13.41
N GLY A 23 -8.10 5.16 14.49
CA GLY A 23 -6.84 4.43 14.46
C GLY A 23 -7.00 2.98 13.97
N ASN A 24 -8.05 2.28 14.44
CA ASN A 24 -8.39 0.94 13.97
C ASN A 24 -8.72 0.91 12.48
N ALA A 25 -9.57 1.85 12.01
CA ALA A 25 -9.93 1.94 10.60
C ALA A 25 -8.70 2.20 9.72
N TYR A 26 -7.83 3.14 10.10
CA TYR A 26 -6.61 3.43 9.37
C TYR A 26 -5.68 2.21 9.29
N ARG A 27 -5.50 1.46 10.39
CA ARG A 27 -4.70 0.23 10.37
C ARG A 27 -5.29 -0.81 9.43
N ALA A 28 -6.59 -1.07 9.52
CA ALA A 28 -7.26 -2.05 8.65
C ALA A 28 -7.14 -1.68 7.16
N ILE A 29 -7.34 -0.42 6.83
CA ILE A 29 -7.16 0.10 5.46
C ILE A 29 -5.70 -0.08 5.02
N ASN A 30 -4.73 0.32 5.85
CA ASN A 30 -3.31 0.19 5.52
C ASN A 30 -2.91 -1.26 5.21
N THR A 31 -3.28 -2.20 6.09
CA THR A 31 -2.97 -3.62 5.91
C THR A 31 -3.60 -4.17 4.62
N THR A 32 -4.87 -3.81 4.36
CA THR A 32 -5.59 -4.25 3.15
C THR A 32 -4.96 -3.69 1.89
N MET A 33 -4.60 -2.40 1.87
CA MET A 33 -3.99 -1.76 0.70
C MET A 33 -2.58 -2.28 0.42
N VAL A 34 -1.77 -2.54 1.45
CA VAL A 34 -0.44 -3.15 1.27
C VAL A 34 -0.57 -4.53 0.64
N ALA A 35 -1.50 -5.36 1.10
CA ALA A 35 -1.77 -6.66 0.49
C ALA A 35 -2.24 -6.53 -0.97
N ALA A 36 -3.13 -5.58 -1.25
CA ALA A 36 -3.60 -5.32 -2.62
C ALA A 36 -2.46 -4.92 -3.55
N TYR A 37 -1.59 -4.00 -3.12
CA TYR A 37 -0.42 -3.58 -3.91
C TYR A 37 0.57 -4.71 -4.16
N TRP A 38 0.75 -5.61 -3.18
CA TRP A 38 1.55 -6.82 -3.36
C TRP A 38 0.96 -7.73 -4.45
N HIS A 39 -0.35 -8.00 -4.41
CA HIS A 39 -1.03 -8.83 -5.40
C HIS A 39 -1.05 -8.20 -6.80
N ILE A 40 -1.18 -6.87 -6.89
CA ILE A 40 -1.04 -6.15 -8.17
C ILE A 40 0.37 -6.35 -8.73
N GLY A 41 1.40 -6.20 -7.89
CA GLY A 41 2.78 -6.46 -8.28
C GLY A 41 3.00 -7.88 -8.80
N GLN A 42 2.46 -8.88 -8.10
CA GLN A 42 2.49 -10.27 -8.52
C GLN A 42 1.87 -10.46 -9.91
N ARG A 43 0.65 -9.95 -10.11
CA ARG A 43 -0.06 -10.09 -11.39
C ARG A 43 0.66 -9.41 -12.55
N ILE A 44 1.29 -8.26 -12.33
CA ILE A 44 2.11 -7.59 -13.34
C ILE A 44 3.29 -8.47 -13.75
N VAL A 45 4.02 -9.04 -12.78
CA VAL A 45 5.19 -9.89 -13.07
C VAL A 45 4.80 -11.16 -13.81
N GLU A 46 3.71 -11.81 -13.40
CA GLU A 46 3.18 -12.99 -14.08
C GLU A 46 2.77 -12.68 -15.54
N GLU A 47 2.16 -11.52 -15.78
CA GLU A 47 1.79 -11.08 -17.14
C GLU A 47 3.03 -10.81 -18.01
N GLU A 48 4.05 -10.14 -17.46
CA GLU A 48 5.32 -9.89 -18.16
C GLU A 48 6.05 -11.19 -18.54
N GLN A 49 5.99 -12.21 -17.69
CA GLN A 49 6.61 -13.52 -17.94
C GLN A 49 5.94 -14.25 -19.11
N ASN A 50 4.62 -14.14 -19.26
CA ASN A 50 3.88 -14.73 -20.38
C ASN A 50 4.19 -14.05 -21.73
N GLY A 51 4.67 -12.80 -21.72
CA GLY A 51 4.97 -12.01 -22.92
C GLY A 51 6.40 -12.09 -23.47
N GLN A 52 7.21 -13.09 -23.06
CA GLN A 52 8.60 -13.29 -23.50
C GLN A 52 9.59 -12.13 -23.16
N HIS A 53 9.64 -11.69 -21.90
CA HIS A 53 10.78 -10.96 -21.29
C HIS A 53 11.36 -9.78 -22.09
N ARG A 54 10.55 -9.07 -22.88
CA ARG A 54 10.99 -7.85 -23.56
C ARG A 54 10.79 -6.66 -22.63
N ALA A 55 11.87 -5.94 -22.33
CA ALA A 55 11.79 -4.72 -21.51
C ALA A 55 10.80 -3.68 -22.07
N GLU A 56 10.63 -3.64 -23.39
CA GLU A 56 9.63 -2.81 -24.07
C GLU A 56 8.18 -3.27 -23.78
N TYR A 57 7.95 -4.58 -23.64
CA TYR A 57 6.64 -5.14 -23.33
C TYR A 57 6.19 -4.78 -21.91
N GLY A 58 7.09 -4.85 -20.93
CA GLY A 58 6.78 -4.42 -19.55
C GLY A 58 6.43 -2.92 -19.48
N LYS A 59 7.17 -2.06 -20.19
CA LYS A 59 6.83 -0.63 -20.28
C LYS A 59 5.46 -0.39 -20.91
N TYR A 60 5.13 -1.14 -21.96
CA TYR A 60 3.83 -1.06 -22.61
C TYR A 60 2.69 -1.49 -21.66
N ILE A 61 2.84 -2.60 -20.93
CA ILE A 61 1.85 -3.06 -19.94
C ILE A 61 1.56 -1.98 -18.92
N LEU A 62 2.59 -1.41 -18.28
CA LEU A 62 2.39 -0.41 -17.22
C LEU A 62 1.63 0.82 -17.70
N LYS A 63 1.91 1.26 -18.94
CA LYS A 63 1.21 2.38 -19.57
C LYS A 63 -0.26 2.08 -19.82
N GLU A 64 -0.57 0.95 -20.43
CA GLU A 64 -1.96 0.55 -20.71
C GLU A 64 -2.74 0.35 -19.41
N LEU A 65 -2.13 -0.31 -18.42
CA LEU A 65 -2.73 -0.53 -17.11
C LEU A 65 -2.99 0.80 -16.37
N SER A 66 -2.05 1.74 -16.45
CA SER A 66 -2.21 3.09 -15.87
C SER A 66 -3.39 3.82 -16.50
N ASN A 67 -3.53 3.77 -17.83
CA ASN A 67 -4.66 4.41 -18.51
C ASN A 67 -5.99 3.79 -18.08
N ALA A 68 -6.09 2.46 -18.09
CA ALA A 68 -7.31 1.75 -17.72
C ALA A 68 -7.70 2.02 -16.26
N LEU A 69 -6.77 1.88 -15.32
CA LEU A 69 -7.05 2.00 -13.89
C LEU A 69 -7.30 3.45 -13.46
N ASN A 70 -6.62 4.44 -14.03
CA ASN A 70 -6.94 5.84 -13.72
C ASN A 70 -8.30 6.26 -14.29
N ASN A 71 -8.75 5.68 -15.40
CA ASN A 71 -10.10 5.95 -15.93
C ASN A 71 -11.19 5.37 -15.03
N GLU A 72 -10.96 4.21 -14.40
CA GLU A 72 -11.94 3.55 -13.54
C GLU A 72 -11.90 4.04 -12.08
N PHE A 73 -10.70 4.12 -11.49
CA PHE A 73 -10.51 4.38 -10.07
C PHE A 73 -9.96 5.78 -9.75
N GLY A 74 -9.57 6.54 -10.76
CA GLY A 74 -8.93 7.85 -10.57
C GLY A 74 -7.49 7.74 -10.10
N LYS A 75 -7.01 8.79 -9.40
CA LYS A 75 -5.60 8.94 -9.03
C LYS A 75 -5.11 7.79 -8.14
N GLY A 76 -3.88 7.35 -8.38
CA GLY A 76 -3.19 6.34 -7.55
C GLY A 76 -2.65 5.16 -8.34
N PHE A 77 -2.94 5.08 -9.64
CA PHE A 77 -2.48 4.00 -10.52
C PHE A 77 -1.68 4.54 -11.70
N ASP A 78 -0.86 5.56 -11.49
CA ASP A 78 0.08 6.01 -12.52
C ASP A 78 1.16 4.94 -12.79
N GLU A 79 1.84 5.04 -13.94
CA GLU A 79 2.90 4.11 -14.34
C GLU A 79 3.98 3.95 -13.26
N ARG A 80 4.29 5.02 -12.53
CA ARG A 80 5.32 5.01 -11.49
C ARG A 80 4.85 4.22 -10.27
N GLU A 81 3.60 4.37 -9.87
CA GLU A 81 3.04 3.63 -8.76
C GLU A 81 2.91 2.14 -9.10
N LEU A 82 2.44 1.80 -10.30
CA LEU A 82 2.40 0.42 -10.78
C LEU A 82 3.80 -0.20 -10.86
N SER A 83 4.79 0.56 -11.31
CA SER A 83 6.21 0.15 -11.29
C SER A 83 6.70 -0.15 -9.87
N ARG A 84 6.28 0.65 -8.87
CA ARG A 84 6.60 0.37 -7.45
C ARG A 84 5.89 -0.88 -6.93
N MET A 85 4.63 -1.10 -7.30
CA MET A 85 3.90 -2.32 -6.90
C MET A 85 4.58 -3.56 -7.49
N ARG A 86 4.98 -3.51 -8.76
CA ARG A 86 5.81 -4.53 -9.41
C ARG A 86 7.12 -4.77 -8.66
N GLN A 87 7.88 -3.71 -8.37
CA GLN A 87 9.13 -3.82 -7.62
C GLN A 87 8.89 -4.38 -6.21
N PHE A 88 7.79 -4.01 -5.56
CA PHE A 88 7.43 -4.48 -4.24
C PHE A 88 7.27 -6.00 -4.18
N TYR A 89 6.58 -6.59 -5.17
CA TYR A 89 6.51 -8.05 -5.28
C TYR A 89 7.88 -8.68 -5.54
N LEU A 90 8.68 -8.12 -6.44
CA LEU A 90 10.02 -8.64 -6.76
C LEU A 90 10.96 -8.61 -5.54
N THR A 91 10.87 -7.56 -4.71
CA THR A 91 11.69 -7.41 -3.49
C THR A 91 11.18 -8.30 -2.35
N PHE A 92 9.85 -8.48 -2.22
CA PHE A 92 9.24 -9.26 -1.14
C PHE A 92 8.36 -10.38 -1.72
N PRO A 93 8.94 -11.43 -2.34
CA PRO A 93 8.16 -12.46 -3.03
C PRO A 93 7.34 -13.36 -2.10
N ILE A 94 7.61 -13.34 -0.79
CA ILE A 94 6.86 -14.10 0.22
C ILE A 94 5.92 -13.14 0.94
N ARG A 95 4.60 -13.28 0.70
CA ARG A 95 3.58 -12.42 1.32
C ARG A 95 3.62 -12.42 2.85
N ASP A 96 3.91 -13.56 3.47
CA ASP A 96 3.97 -13.69 4.92
C ASP A 96 5.19 -12.99 5.55
N SER A 97 6.14 -12.51 4.73
CA SER A 97 7.23 -11.65 5.18
C SER A 97 6.78 -10.20 5.41
N LEU A 98 5.59 -9.81 4.96
CA LEU A 98 5.08 -8.46 5.14
C LEU A 98 4.66 -8.20 6.59
N ARG A 99 5.20 -7.14 7.17
CA ARG A 99 4.87 -6.67 8.52
C ARG A 99 3.57 -5.85 8.52
N PRO A 100 2.58 -6.16 9.37
CA PRO A 100 1.30 -5.44 9.42
C PRO A 100 1.44 -4.00 9.95
N GLU A 101 2.52 -3.68 10.65
CA GLU A 101 2.83 -2.33 11.16
C GLU A 101 3.33 -1.39 10.06
N LEU A 102 3.86 -1.95 8.96
CA LEU A 102 4.43 -1.17 7.87
C LEU A 102 3.36 -0.72 6.88
N THR A 103 3.22 0.60 6.74
CA THR A 103 2.38 1.21 5.71
C THR A 103 3.05 1.18 4.34
N TRP A 104 2.28 1.44 3.28
CA TRP A 104 2.82 1.54 1.92
C TRP A 104 3.98 2.53 1.78
N THR A 105 3.98 3.65 2.51
CA THR A 105 5.10 4.59 2.51
C THR A 105 6.40 3.97 3.04
N HIS A 106 6.32 3.08 4.04
CA HIS A 106 7.50 2.34 4.51
C HIS A 106 8.03 1.41 3.42
N TYR A 107 7.14 0.64 2.78
CA TYR A 107 7.55 -0.25 1.69
C TYR A 107 8.12 0.50 0.49
N ARG A 108 7.57 1.66 0.12
CA ARG A 108 8.16 2.52 -0.93
C ARG A 108 9.58 2.97 -0.61
N THR A 109 9.92 3.12 0.66
CA THR A 109 11.30 3.41 1.07
C THR A 109 12.16 2.15 0.99
N LEU A 110 11.67 1.02 1.53
CA LEU A 110 12.40 -0.25 1.55
C LEU A 110 12.77 -0.73 0.15
N ILE A 111 11.83 -0.72 -0.81
CA ILE A 111 12.07 -1.18 -2.19
C ILE A 111 13.11 -0.34 -2.95
N ARG A 112 13.49 0.84 -2.43
CA ARG A 112 14.53 1.71 -3.02
C ARG A 112 15.92 1.43 -2.44
N VAL A 113 16.01 0.68 -1.35
CA VAL A 113 17.28 0.34 -0.73
C VAL A 113 17.88 -0.82 -1.54
N GLU A 114 18.94 -0.54 -2.30
CA GLU A 114 19.63 -1.50 -3.19
C GLU A 114 20.34 -2.65 -2.45
N ASN A 115 20.21 -2.73 -1.12
CA ASN A 115 20.92 -3.71 -0.30
C ASN A 115 20.00 -4.87 0.11
N GLU A 116 20.13 -6.01 -0.58
CA GLU A 116 19.42 -7.27 -0.30
C GLU A 116 19.55 -7.75 1.16
N GLN A 117 20.57 -7.33 1.91
CA GLN A 117 20.73 -7.72 3.31
C GLN A 117 19.83 -6.96 4.29
N ALA A 118 19.21 -5.85 3.89
CA ALA A 118 18.36 -5.05 4.79
C ALA A 118 17.02 -5.75 5.13
N TYR A 119 16.57 -6.70 4.29
CA TYR A 119 15.26 -7.36 4.41
C TYR A 119 15.22 -8.51 5.43
N PHE A 120 16.38 -8.97 5.89
CA PHE A 120 16.50 -10.07 6.86
C PHE A 120 16.47 -9.62 8.33
N TYR A 121 16.50 -8.30 8.58
CA TYR A 121 16.56 -7.73 9.94
C TYR A 121 15.28 -7.02 10.38
N CYS A 122 14.23 -7.01 9.55
CA CYS A 122 12.89 -6.56 9.92
C CYS A 122 11.99 -7.74 10.24
#